data_AF-Q3A6E8-F1
#
_entry.id   AF-Q3A6E8-F1
#
_cell.length_a   1.000
_cell.length_b   1.000
_cell.length_c   1.000
_cell.angle_alpha   90.00
_cell.angle_beta   90.00
_cell.angle_gamma   90.00
#
_symmetry.space_group_name_H-M   'P 1'
#
loop_
_entity.id
_entity.type
_entity.pdbx_description
1 polymer ?
#
loop_
_entity_poly.entity_id
_entity_poly.type
_entity_poly.pdbx_seq_one_letter_code
_entity_poly.pdbx_strand_id
1 'polypeptide(L)'
;MIRLTSTAQAQILEDRIPPLAVLRMAQFEGTDGLYDPERHGHIVVLEPGDDVEKDFPEAGPGGLLSGPEEVLFDYVFAYREGESAVYEAVIQIDDDRTLTLIIPDAPWLHTGLRLQLEALAEIA
;
A
#
# COMPACT_ATOMS: atom_id res chain seq x y z
N MET A 1 -4.22 -8.18 -6.39
CA MET A 1 -4.25 -6.89 -5.68
C MET A 1 -5.58 -6.80 -4.98
N ILE A 2 -5.58 -6.44 -3.70
CA ILE A 2 -6.83 -6.18 -2.96
C ILE A 2 -6.93 -4.68 -2.75
N ARG A 3 -8.00 -4.07 -3.30
CA ARG A 3 -8.38 -2.69 -3.01
C ARG A 3 -9.32 -2.68 -1.81
N LEU A 4 -8.88 -2.11 -0.70
CA LEU A 4 -9.67 -1.93 0.51
C LEU A 4 -10.29 -0.53 0.49
N THR A 5 -11.61 -0.50 0.56
CA THR A 5 -12.44 0.72 0.47
C THR A 5 -13.33 0.90 1.69
N SER A 6 -13.23 0.02 2.69
CA SER A 6 -13.89 0.13 3.99
C SER A 6 -13.25 -0.81 5.00
N THR A 7 -13.37 -0.45 6.28
CA THR A 7 -12.95 -1.25 7.43
C THR A 7 -13.73 -2.56 7.48
N ALA A 8 -15.03 -2.53 7.15
CA ALA A 8 -15.85 -3.74 7.11
C ALA A 8 -15.32 -4.75 6.08
N GLN A 9 -14.91 -4.27 4.90
CA GLN A 9 -14.26 -5.13 3.90
C GLN A 9 -12.93 -5.69 4.43
N ALA A 10 -12.10 -4.85 5.06
CA ALA A 10 -10.82 -5.28 5.60
C ALA A 10 -10.99 -6.35 6.70
N GLN A 11 -11.98 -6.21 7.58
CA GLN A 11 -12.32 -7.19 8.61
C GLN A 11 -12.75 -8.54 8.02
N ILE A 12 -13.57 -8.53 6.97
CA ILE A 12 -13.94 -9.78 6.26
C ILE A 12 -12.72 -10.50 5.68
N LEU A 13 -11.67 -9.76 5.36
CA LEU A 13 -10.44 -10.27 4.75
C LEU A 13 -9.31 -10.47 5.76
N GLU A 14 -9.54 -10.33 7.08
CA GLU A 14 -8.47 -10.29 8.09
C GLU A 14 -7.56 -11.52 8.10
N ASP A 15 -8.09 -12.70 7.75
CA ASP A 15 -7.31 -13.95 7.63
C ASP A 15 -6.47 -14.04 6.34
N ARG A 16 -6.61 -13.07 5.43
CA ARG A 16 -6.01 -13.07 4.08
C ARG A 16 -5.08 -11.88 3.82
N ILE A 17 -5.14 -10.84 4.63
CA ILE A 17 -4.33 -9.63 4.48
C ILE A 17 -3.50 -9.38 5.74
N PRO A 18 -2.40 -8.62 5.66
CA PRO A 18 -1.65 -8.21 6.85
C PRO A 18 -2.55 -7.48 7.86
N PRO A 19 -2.45 -7.78 9.18
CA PRO A 19 -3.12 -7.01 10.23
C PRO A 19 -2.94 -5.49 10.11
N LEU A 20 -1.76 -5.02 9.68
CA LEU A 20 -1.51 -3.62 9.36
C LEU A 20 -2.52 -3.04 8.37
N ALA A 21 -2.93 -3.79 7.34
CA ALA A 21 -3.91 -3.32 6.37
C ALA A 21 -5.28 -3.07 6.99
N VAL A 22 -5.70 -3.93 7.92
CA VAL A 22 -6.96 -3.76 8.67
C VAL A 22 -6.87 -2.52 9.57
N LEU A 23 -5.77 -2.37 10.30
CA LEU A 23 -5.53 -1.22 11.17
C LEU A 23 -5.53 0.10 10.37
N ARG A 24 -4.80 0.15 9.26
CA ARG A 24 -4.72 1.35 8.42
C ARG A 24 -6.05 1.68 7.78
N MET A 25 -6.82 0.68 7.34
CA MET A 25 -8.14 0.95 6.77
C MET A 25 -9.08 1.58 7.81
N ALA A 26 -9.06 1.10 9.06
CA ALA A 26 -9.82 1.70 10.15
C ALA A 26 -9.41 3.15 10.44
N GLN A 27 -8.12 3.45 10.39
CA GLN A 27 -7.61 4.81 10.59
C GLN A 27 -7.95 5.73 9.42
N PHE A 28 -7.88 5.20 8.20
CA PHE A 28 -8.09 5.95 6.97
C PHE A 28 -9.58 6.26 6.73
N GLU A 29 -10.48 5.32 7.04
CA GLU A 29 -11.93 5.56 7.01
C GLU A 29 -12.39 6.50 8.12
N GLY A 30 -11.71 6.46 9.28
CA GLY A 30 -12.07 7.26 10.44
C GLY A 30 -13.42 6.86 11.04
N THR A 31 -14.04 7.78 11.78
CA THR A 31 -15.31 7.53 12.50
C THR A 31 -16.37 8.61 12.27
N ASP A 32 -16.07 9.60 11.44
CA ASP A 32 -16.95 10.75 11.15
C ASP A 32 -17.94 10.48 10.01
N GLY A 33 -17.77 9.37 9.28
CA GLY A 33 -18.62 8.97 8.16
C GLY A 33 -18.44 9.85 6.91
N LEU A 34 -17.33 10.58 6.81
CA LEU A 34 -17.04 11.45 5.66
C LEU A 34 -16.15 10.78 4.62
N TYR A 35 -15.55 9.64 4.96
CA TYR A 35 -14.69 8.90 4.04
C TYR A 35 -15.47 8.42 2.81
N ASP A 36 -14.87 8.69 1.66
CA ASP A 36 -15.29 8.26 0.34
C ASP A 36 -14.03 7.81 -0.42
N PRO A 37 -13.92 6.52 -0.79
CA PRO A 37 -12.71 5.98 -1.41
C PRO A 37 -12.39 6.58 -2.79
N GLU A 38 -13.40 7.07 -3.51
CA GLU A 38 -13.20 7.70 -4.82
C GLU A 38 -12.65 9.12 -4.68
N ARG A 39 -12.97 9.78 -3.55
CA ARG A 39 -12.55 11.15 -3.26
C ARG A 39 -11.26 11.25 -2.46
N HIS A 40 -11.06 10.36 -1.49
CA HIS A 40 -9.92 10.44 -0.57
C HIS A 40 -8.84 9.40 -0.88
N GLY A 41 -9.14 8.47 -1.79
CA GLY A 41 -8.27 7.35 -2.14
C GLY A 41 -8.55 6.11 -1.28
N HIS A 42 -7.65 5.13 -1.34
CA HIS A 42 -7.89 3.81 -0.77
C HIS A 42 -6.59 3.10 -0.41
N ILE A 43 -6.73 1.97 0.30
CA ILE A 43 -5.59 1.11 0.62
C ILE A 43 -5.51 -0.01 -0.39
N VAL A 44 -4.30 -0.32 -0.85
CA VAL A 44 -4.04 -1.47 -1.71
C VAL A 44 -3.09 -2.44 -1.03
N VAL A 45 -3.50 -3.70 -0.95
CA VAL A 45 -2.66 -4.79 -0.48
C VAL A 45 -2.12 -5.54 -1.69
N LEU A 46 -0.79 -5.65 -1.79
CA LEU A 46 -0.13 -6.43 -2.83
C LEU A 46 -0.29 -7.92 -2.55
N GLU A 47 -0.58 -8.67 -3.62
CA GLU A 47 -0.75 -10.12 -3.60
C GLU A 47 0.23 -10.82 -4.55
N PRO A 48 0.47 -12.14 -4.34
CA PRO A 48 1.20 -12.95 -5.31
C PRO A 48 0.56 -12.86 -6.71
N GLY A 49 1.36 -12.50 -7.70
CA GLY A 49 0.93 -12.43 -9.11
C GLY A 49 0.59 -11.02 -9.61
N ASP A 50 0.58 -10.02 -8.73
CA ASP A 50 0.40 -8.62 -9.13
C ASP A 50 1.58 -8.12 -9.97
N ASP A 51 1.25 -7.48 -11.10
CA ASP A 51 2.22 -6.82 -11.97
C ASP A 51 2.39 -5.36 -11.53
N VAL A 52 3.46 -5.11 -10.78
CA VAL A 52 3.76 -3.80 -10.17
C VAL A 52 3.91 -2.66 -11.19
N GLU A 53 4.13 -2.96 -12.47
CA GLU A 53 4.22 -1.95 -13.54
C GLU A 53 2.87 -1.67 -14.21
N LYS A 54 1.92 -2.61 -14.14
CA LYS A 54 0.65 -2.54 -14.90
C LYS A 54 -0.60 -2.40 -14.06
N ASP A 55 -0.61 -2.97 -12.86
CA ASP A 55 -1.82 -3.06 -12.03
C ASP A 55 -2.05 -1.81 -11.16
N PHE A 56 -1.13 -0.85 -11.22
CA PHE A 56 -1.13 0.39 -10.42
C PHE A 56 -1.06 1.65 -11.30
N PRO A 57 -1.99 1.86 -12.25
CA PRO A 57 -1.97 3.04 -13.12
C PRO A 57 -2.12 4.36 -12.34
N GLU A 58 -2.67 4.31 -11.11
CA GLU A 58 -2.76 5.46 -10.21
C GLU A 58 -1.37 5.97 -9.78
N ALA A 59 -0.36 5.09 -9.73
CA ALA A 59 1.03 5.43 -9.43
C ALA A 59 1.80 6.01 -10.63
N GLY A 60 1.12 6.26 -11.75
CA GLY A 60 1.71 6.82 -12.96
C GLY A 60 2.00 5.79 -14.06
N PRO A 61 2.56 6.23 -15.19
CA PRO A 61 2.68 5.40 -16.40
C PRO A 61 3.66 4.21 -16.27
N GLY A 62 4.52 4.21 -15.25
CA GLY A 62 5.40 3.08 -14.90
C GLY A 62 4.89 2.21 -13.75
N GLY A 63 3.67 2.47 -13.26
CA GLY A 63 3.14 1.83 -12.06
C GLY A 63 3.99 2.12 -10.83
N LEU A 64 4.18 1.11 -9.97
CA LEU A 64 4.97 1.22 -8.76
C LEU A 64 6.49 1.32 -9.01
N LEU A 65 6.93 1.13 -10.25
CA LEU A 65 8.34 1.20 -10.66
C LEU A 65 8.51 2.30 -11.71
N SER A 66 8.25 3.54 -11.30
CA SER A 66 8.41 4.72 -12.16
C SER A 66 9.88 5.12 -12.29
N GLY A 67 10.66 4.37 -13.06
CA GLY A 67 12.00 4.75 -13.53
C GLY A 67 13.06 5.06 -12.44
N PRO A 68 14.32 5.31 -12.84
CA PRO A 68 15.41 5.60 -11.90
C PRO A 68 15.45 7.04 -11.36
N GLU A 69 14.60 7.94 -11.86
CA GLU A 69 14.63 9.38 -11.51
C GLU A 69 13.38 9.88 -10.77
N GLU A 70 12.35 9.06 -10.56
CA GLU A 70 11.13 9.46 -9.84
C GLU A 70 10.94 8.58 -8.60
N VAL A 71 11.16 9.19 -7.42
CA VAL A 71 10.73 8.59 -6.15
C VAL A 71 9.21 8.68 -6.12
N LEU A 72 8.55 7.52 -6.22
CA LEU A 72 7.09 7.45 -6.25
C LEU A 72 6.46 7.68 -4.88
N PHE A 73 7.14 7.28 -3.81
CA PHE A 73 6.58 7.26 -2.47
C PHE A 73 6.94 8.53 -1.70
N ASP A 74 5.93 9.18 -1.13
CA ASP A 74 6.13 10.29 -0.20
C ASP A 74 6.81 9.82 1.09
N TYR A 75 6.45 8.62 1.55
CA TYR A 75 7.13 7.94 2.66
C TYR A 75 6.95 6.42 2.58
N VAL A 76 7.89 5.71 3.21
CA VAL A 76 7.87 4.26 3.37
C VAL A 76 8.19 3.92 4.83
N PHE A 77 7.37 3.10 5.47
CA PHE A 77 7.63 2.52 6.78
C PHE A 77 7.71 1.00 6.70
N ALA A 78 8.63 0.41 7.46
CA ALA A 78 8.70 -1.03 7.65
C ALA A 78 8.19 -1.42 9.05
N TYR A 79 7.23 -2.35 9.08
CA TYR A 79 6.67 -2.93 10.29
C TYR A 79 7.06 -4.40 10.38
N ARG A 80 7.31 -4.89 11.60
CA ARG A 80 7.47 -6.33 11.83
C ARG A 80 6.13 -6.96 12.19
N GLU A 81 5.70 -7.93 11.39
CA GLU A 81 4.54 -8.76 11.68
C GLU A 81 4.98 -10.23 11.73
N GLY A 82 5.24 -10.72 12.95
CA GLY A 82 5.83 -12.04 13.16
C GLY A 82 7.28 -12.10 12.67
N GLU A 83 7.57 -13.03 11.76
CA GLU A 83 8.92 -13.24 11.21
C GLU A 83 9.21 -12.40 9.95
N SER A 84 8.17 -11.84 9.32
CA SER A 84 8.27 -11.07 8.08
C SER A 84 8.08 -9.58 8.31
N ALA A 85 8.68 -8.78 7.43
CA ALA A 85 8.37 -7.35 7.35
C ALA A 85 7.12 -7.13 6.50
N VAL A 86 6.40 -6.06 6.81
CA VAL A 86 5.34 -5.50 5.97
C VAL A 86 5.65 -4.03 5.78
N TYR A 87 5.73 -3.59 4.53
CA TYR A 87 5.95 -2.19 4.20
C TYR A 87 4.61 -1.47 4.06
N GLU A 88 4.55 -0.26 4.59
CA GLU A 88 3.55 0.73 4.26
C GLU A 88 4.22 1.79 3.39
N ALA A 89 3.77 1.95 2.14
CA ALA A 89 4.27 2.98 1.25
C ALA A 89 3.11 3.88 0.83
N VAL A 90 3.31 5.19 0.88
CA VAL A 90 2.23 6.16 0.60
C VAL A 90 2.57 7.03 -0.59
N ILE A 91 1.56 7.26 -1.43
CA ILE A 91 1.64 8.09 -2.63
C ILE A 91 0.50 9.09 -2.57
N GLN A 92 0.84 10.37 -2.59
CA GLN A 92 -0.11 11.46 -2.79
C GLN A 92 -0.41 11.58 -4.29
N ILE A 93 -1.65 11.27 -4.66
CA ILE A 93 -2.07 11.29 -6.07
C ILE A 93 -2.41 12.73 -6.49
N ASP A 94 -3.10 13.46 -5.62
CA ASP A 94 -3.42 14.89 -5.76
C ASP A 94 -3.77 15.48 -4.38
N ASP A 95 -4.25 16.72 -4.31
CA ASP A 95 -4.52 17.42 -3.04
C ASP A 95 -5.53 16.70 -2.12
N ASP A 96 -6.41 15.86 -2.67
CA ASP A 96 -7.48 15.20 -1.92
C ASP A 96 -7.29 13.68 -1.83
N ARG A 97 -6.51 13.06 -2.73
CA ARG A 97 -6.39 11.61 -2.84
C ARG A 97 -5.02 11.08 -2.43
N THR A 98 -5.05 10.09 -1.53
CA THR A 98 -3.88 9.34 -1.08
C THR A 98 -4.05 7.86 -1.38
N LEU A 99 -3.01 7.23 -1.92
CA LEU A 99 -2.91 5.79 -2.10
C LEU A 99 -1.94 5.23 -1.07
N THR A 100 -2.44 4.36 -0.18
CA THR A 100 -1.60 3.64 0.78
C THR A 100 -1.42 2.21 0.32
N LEU A 101 -0.18 1.80 0.11
CA LEU A 101 0.20 0.45 -0.28
C LEU A 101 0.67 -0.33 0.94
N ILE A 102 0.09 -1.51 1.14
CA ILE A 102 0.54 -2.49 2.13
C ILE A 102 1.20 -3.64 1.39
N ILE A 103 2.49 -3.81 1.61
CA ILE A 103 3.35 -4.67 0.81
C ILE A 103 4.03 -5.70 1.72
N PRO A 104 3.54 -6.95 1.76
CA PRO A 104 4.21 -8.01 2.50
C PRO A 104 5.61 -8.27 1.92
N ASP A 105 6.64 -8.33 2.77
CA ASP A 105 7.95 -8.80 2.34
C ASP A 105 7.93 -10.33 2.17
N ALA A 106 7.63 -10.75 0.94
CA ALA A 106 7.46 -12.15 0.60
C ALA A 106 8.30 -12.53 -0.63
N PRO A 107 8.67 -13.81 -0.81
CA PRO A 107 9.59 -14.23 -1.88
C PRO A 107 9.15 -13.86 -3.31
N TRP A 108 7.85 -13.66 -3.54
CA TRP A 108 7.28 -13.28 -4.82
C TRP A 108 7.37 -11.78 -5.12
N LEU A 109 7.72 -10.95 -4.14
CA LEU A 109 7.82 -9.51 -4.31
C LEU A 109 8.91 -9.17 -5.33
N HIS A 110 8.58 -8.30 -6.28
CA HIS A 110 9.49 -7.87 -7.32
C HIS A 110 10.79 -7.30 -6.73
N THR A 111 11.94 -7.82 -7.16
CA THR A 111 13.25 -7.47 -6.58
C THR A 111 13.54 -5.97 -6.63
N GLY A 112 13.21 -5.30 -7.74
CA GLY A 112 13.40 -3.85 -7.87
C GLY A 112 12.56 -3.05 -6.88
N LEU A 113 11.33 -3.50 -6.61
CA LEU A 113 10.44 -2.84 -5.66
C LEU A 113 10.93 -3.06 -4.24
N ARG A 114 11.33 -4.30 -3.88
CA ARG A 114 11.94 -4.61 -2.58
C ARG A 114 13.14 -3.70 -2.30
N LEU A 115 14.06 -3.57 -3.26
CA LEU A 115 15.25 -2.73 -3.08
C LEU A 115 14.90 -1.26 -2.85
N GLN A 116 13.89 -0.73 -3.54
CA GLN A 116 13.42 0.64 -3.30
C GLN A 116 12.78 0.79 -1.91
N LEU A 117 11.93 -0.16 -1.51
CA LEU A 117 11.29 -0.16 -0.19
C LEU A 117 12.34 -0.24 0.92
N GLU A 118 13.31 -1.15 0.83
CA GLU A 118 14.41 -1.27 1.80
C GLU A 118 15.28 -0.02 1.87
N ALA A 119 15.51 0.66 0.75
CA ALA A 119 16.33 1.87 0.69
C ALA A 119 15.62 3.10 1.29
N LEU A 120 14.29 3.16 1.18
CA LEU A 120 13.47 4.29 1.62
C LEU A 120 12.85 4.08 3.00
N ALA A 121 12.70 2.83 3.44
CA ALA A 121 11.94 2.50 4.64
C ALA A 121 12.58 3.06 5.91
N GLU A 122 11.78 3.82 6.64
CA GLU A 122 12.02 4.09 8.05
C GLU A 122 11.53 2.90 8.90
N ILE A 123 12.30 2.54 9.93
CA ILE A 123 11.92 1.46 10.86
C ILE A 123 10.99 2.04 11.91
N ALA A 124 9.76 1.55 11.97
CA ALA A 124 8.74 1.93 12.94
C ALA A 124 8.76 1.08 14.21
#